data_AF-A0A160TAA5-F1
#
_entry.id   AF-A0A160TAA5-F1
#
_cell.length_a   1.000
_cell.length_b   1.000
_cell.length_c   1.000
_cell.angle_alpha   90.00
_cell.angle_beta   90.00
_cell.angle_gamma   90.00
#
_symmetry.space_group_name_H-M   'P 1'
#
loop_
_entity.id
_entity.type
_entity.pdbx_description
1 polymer ?
#
loop_
_entity_poly.entity_id
_entity_poly.type
_entity_poly.pdbx_seq_one_letter_code
_entity_poly.pdbx_strand_id
1 'polypeptide(L)'
;MNLTRQLKGKTLDLVDRFVPVKPIVRSADEQCVLDRESRRMHLYFCRSCPSSIAVKRYCERLGLRVVEKDVERVNAYRNELLNGGGEPRVPCLRIDGNECNDWLYNPDTILKYLQQRFSSQ
;
A
#
# COMPACT_ATOMS: atom_id res chain seq x y z
N MET A 1 -21.01 7.98 -30.45
CA MET A 1 -20.54 9.24 -29.83
C MET A 1 -19.92 8.89 -28.48
N ASN A 2 -18.62 9.19 -28.35
CA ASN A 2 -17.81 9.35 -27.15
C ASN A 2 -17.91 8.31 -26.02
N LEU A 3 -16.91 7.42 -25.96
CA LEU A 3 -16.25 7.09 -24.70
C LEU A 3 -14.78 6.79 -24.97
N THR A 4 -14.01 7.87 -25.11
CA THR A 4 -12.55 7.87 -25.16
C THR A 4 -12.01 7.11 -23.95
N ARG A 5 -11.60 5.85 -24.17
CA ARG A 5 -10.73 5.11 -23.25
C ARG A 5 -9.42 5.88 -23.17
N GLN A 6 -9.34 6.73 -22.16
CA GLN A 6 -8.14 7.45 -21.75
C GLN A 6 -7.02 6.43 -21.49
N LEU A 7 -6.13 6.26 -22.47
CA LEU A 7 -4.73 5.90 -22.22
C LEU A 7 -4.06 7.09 -21.52
N LYS A 8 -4.41 7.35 -20.26
CA LYS A 8 -3.67 8.29 -19.42
C LYS A 8 -2.66 7.52 -18.59
N GLY A 9 -1.39 7.66 -18.96
CA GLY A 9 -0.25 7.51 -18.05
C GLY A 9 0.28 6.10 -17.87
N LYS A 10 0.99 5.55 -18.88
CA LYS A 10 1.96 4.46 -18.69
C LYS A 10 3.42 4.93 -18.79
N THR A 11 3.66 6.25 -18.84
CA THR A 11 4.98 6.83 -19.18
C THR A 11 5.61 7.72 -18.11
N LEU A 12 4.96 7.97 -16.97
CA LEU A 12 5.63 8.49 -15.77
C LEU A 12 5.59 7.37 -14.72
N ASP A 13 6.75 6.91 -14.25
CA ASP A 13 6.99 6.32 -12.90
C ASP A 13 8.29 5.48 -12.82
N LEU A 14 9.06 5.39 -13.91
CA LEU A 14 10.41 4.80 -13.82
C LEU A 14 11.37 5.67 -13.01
N VAL A 15 11.29 7.00 -13.16
CA VAL A 15 12.10 7.95 -12.37
C VAL A 15 11.71 7.87 -10.90
N ASP A 16 10.40 7.82 -10.61
CA ASP A 16 9.91 7.67 -9.25
C ASP A 16 10.58 6.45 -8.64
N ARG A 17 10.51 5.24 -9.26
CA ARG A 17 11.13 3.99 -8.76
C ARG A 17 12.58 4.13 -8.21
N PHE A 18 13.41 5.04 -8.72
CA PHE A 18 14.80 5.23 -8.28
C PHE A 18 15.03 6.38 -7.28
N VAL A 19 14.08 7.30 -7.10
CA VAL A 19 14.22 8.40 -6.14
C VAL A 19 13.84 7.92 -4.73
N PRO A 20 14.69 8.12 -3.71
CA PRO A 20 14.36 7.77 -2.33
C PRO A 20 13.25 8.68 -1.80
N VAL A 21 12.28 8.10 -1.10
CA VAL A 21 11.18 8.85 -0.47
C VAL A 21 11.65 9.44 0.84
N LYS A 22 11.47 10.75 1.04
CA LYS A 22 11.68 11.40 2.34
C LYS A 22 10.44 11.21 3.22
N PRO A 23 10.54 10.52 4.37
CA PRO A 23 9.43 10.37 5.30
C PRO A 23 9.10 11.70 6.01
N ILE A 24 7.84 11.86 6.42
CA ILE A 24 7.41 12.94 7.30
C ILE A 24 8.07 12.78 8.66
N VAL A 25 8.68 13.84 9.16
CA VAL A 25 9.34 13.86 10.48
C VAL A 25 8.28 14.07 11.56
N ARG A 26 8.21 13.14 12.51
CA ARG A 26 7.34 13.20 13.70
C ARG A 26 8.16 13.11 14.98
N SER A 27 7.56 13.44 16.12
CA SER A 27 8.18 13.18 17.42
C SER A 27 8.37 11.68 17.65
N ALA A 28 9.27 11.32 18.56
CA ALA A 28 9.57 9.91 18.85
C ALA A 28 8.35 9.15 19.41
N ASP A 29 7.50 9.82 20.19
CA ASP A 29 6.28 9.25 20.75
C ASP A 29 5.24 8.95 19.65
N GLU A 30 4.96 9.94 18.80
CA GLU A 30 4.04 9.79 17.67
C GLU A 30 4.51 8.70 16.70
N GLN A 31 5.81 8.64 16.42
CA GLN A 31 6.37 7.60 15.56
C GLN A 31 6.25 6.21 16.19
N CYS A 32 6.37 6.09 17.52
CA CYS A 32 6.20 4.82 18.22
C CYS A 32 4.75 4.30 18.12
N VAL A 33 3.78 5.19 18.30
CA VAL A 33 2.36 4.88 18.14
C VAL A 33 2.08 4.46 16.69
N LEU A 34 2.57 5.22 15.73
CA LEU A 34 2.39 4.96 14.30
C LEU A 34 3.06 3.65 13.86
N ASP A 35 4.25 3.34 14.37
CA ASP A 35 4.94 2.06 14.15
C ASP A 35 4.09 0.89 14.69
N ARG A 36 3.47 1.04 15.87
CA ARG A 36 2.62 0.00 16.46
C ARG A 36 1.35 -0.22 15.65
N GLU A 37 0.71 0.85 15.17
CA GLU A 37 -0.49 0.74 14.34
C GLU A 37 -0.16 0.15 12.95
N SER A 38 0.88 0.67 12.28
CA SER A 38 1.25 0.26 10.93
C SER A 38 1.72 -1.19 10.85
N ARG A 39 2.28 -1.76 11.93
CA ARG A 39 2.64 -3.19 12.01
C ARG A 39 1.45 -4.14 11.89
N ARG A 40 0.23 -3.66 12.14
CA ARG A 40 -1.01 -4.44 11.94
C ARG A 40 -1.46 -4.45 10.47
N MET A 41 -0.80 -3.67 9.62
CA MET A 41 -1.11 -3.56 8.21
C MET A 41 -0.15 -4.39 7.38
N HIS A 42 -0.68 -5.20 6.47
CA HIS A 42 0.08 -6.03 5.54
C HIS A 42 -0.14 -5.51 4.13
N LEU A 43 0.93 -4.98 3.52
CA LEU A 43 0.91 -4.52 2.15
C LEU A 43 1.37 -5.66 1.24
N TYR A 44 0.42 -6.22 0.50
CA TYR A 44 0.70 -7.15 -0.58
C TYR A 44 0.95 -6.34 -1.86
N PHE A 45 2.15 -6.51 -2.41
CA PHE A 45 2.61 -5.73 -3.55
C PHE A 45 3.42 -6.61 -4.49
N CYS A 46 3.63 -6.12 -5.71
CA CYS A 46 4.62 -6.69 -6.60
C CYS A 46 5.51 -5.58 -7.16
N ARG A 47 6.79 -5.90 -7.38
CA ARG A 47 7.76 -4.92 -7.86
C ARG A 47 7.51 -4.55 -9.31
N SER A 48 6.92 -5.44 -10.09
CA SER A 48 6.61 -5.21 -11.51
C SER A 48 5.44 -4.24 -11.74
N CYS A 49 4.61 -3.94 -10.73
CA CYS A 49 3.42 -3.11 -10.88
C CYS A 49 3.62 -1.65 -10.41
N PRO A 50 3.34 -0.64 -11.26
CA PRO A 50 3.48 0.77 -10.89
C PRO A 50 2.60 1.20 -9.71
N SER A 51 1.33 0.77 -9.67
CA SER A 51 0.41 1.15 -8.58
C SER A 51 0.82 0.55 -7.23
N SER A 52 1.40 -0.65 -7.25
CA SER A 52 2.01 -1.27 -6.06
C SER A 52 3.18 -0.44 -5.52
N ILE A 53 4.05 0.03 -6.41
CA ILE A 53 5.16 0.90 -6.04
C ILE A 53 4.66 2.24 -5.49
N ALA A 54 3.64 2.83 -6.10
CA ALA A 54 3.05 4.09 -5.66
C ALA A 54 2.49 3.98 -4.22
N VAL A 55 1.74 2.92 -3.91
CA VAL A 55 1.22 2.68 -2.55
C VAL A 55 2.36 2.45 -1.56
N LYS A 56 3.36 1.62 -1.91
CA LYS A 56 4.53 1.37 -1.05
C LYS A 56 5.25 2.68 -0.69
N ARG A 57 5.52 3.51 -1.70
CA ARG A 57 6.16 4.82 -1.54
C ARG A 57 5.33 5.77 -0.69
N TYR A 58 4.01 5.72 -0.82
CA TYR A 58 3.13 6.51 0.02
C TYR A 58 3.21 6.08 1.48
N CYS A 59 3.28 4.77 1.77
CA CYS A 59 3.53 4.27 3.11
C CYS A 59 4.88 4.76 3.66
N GLU A 60 5.95 4.68 2.86
CA GLU A 60 7.28 5.20 3.24
C GLU A 60 7.25 6.70 3.52
N ARG A 61 6.53 7.48 2.70
CA ARG A 61 6.37 8.93 2.89
C ARG A 61 5.67 9.25 4.20
N LEU A 62 4.67 8.47 4.57
CA LEU A 62 3.98 8.60 5.85
C LEU A 62 4.80 8.08 7.03
N GLY A 63 5.96 7.48 6.80
CA GLY A 63 6.80 6.88 7.85
C GLY A 63 6.21 5.60 8.42
N LEU A 64 5.31 4.92 7.70
CA LEU A 64 4.65 3.71 8.16
C LEU A 64 5.55 2.49 8.06
N ARG A 65 5.51 1.61 9.07
CA ARG A 65 6.21 0.32 9.10
C ARG A 65 5.25 -0.84 8.91
N VAL A 66 4.65 -0.86 7.72
CA VAL A 66 3.77 -1.95 7.27
C VAL A 66 4.55 -3.22 6.98
N VAL A 67 3.89 -4.37 7.12
CA VAL A 67 4.46 -5.66 6.74
C VAL A 67 4.39 -5.81 5.23
N GLU A 68 5.54 -5.75 4.58
CA GLU A 68 5.67 -5.85 3.13
C GLU A 68 5.68 -7.31 2.65
N LYS A 69 4.71 -7.68 1.82
CA LYS A 69 4.55 -9.04 1.26
C LYS A 69 4.64 -9.01 -0.26
N ASP A 70 5.82 -9.37 -0.78
CA ASP A 70 6.08 -9.44 -2.23
C ASP A 70 5.51 -10.74 -2.82
N VAL A 71 4.39 -10.63 -3.54
CA VAL A 71 3.66 -11.79 -4.08
C VAL A 71 4.36 -12.46 -5.27
N GLU A 72 5.32 -11.78 -5.92
CA GLU A 72 6.14 -12.38 -6.97
C GLU A 72 7.27 -13.23 -6.38
N ARG A 73 7.71 -12.90 -5.16
CA ARG A 73 8.81 -13.59 -4.48
C ARG A 73 8.36 -14.84 -3.73
N VAL A 74 7.17 -14.82 -3.13
CA VAL A 74 6.68 -15.89 -2.26
C VAL A 74 5.25 -16.29 -2.61
N ASN A 75 5.09 -17.51 -3.11
CA ASN A 75 3.78 -18.06 -3.50
C ASN A 75 2.77 -18.13 -2.34
N ALA A 76 3.23 -18.27 -1.10
CA ALA A 76 2.37 -18.28 0.08
C ALA A 76 1.55 -16.98 0.22
N TYR A 77 2.13 -15.81 -0.10
CA TYR A 77 1.41 -14.53 -0.01
C TYR A 77 0.30 -14.41 -1.05
N ARG A 78 0.49 -15.01 -2.22
CA ARG A 78 -0.58 -15.11 -3.23
C ARG A 78 -1.72 -16.00 -2.74
N ASN A 79 -1.40 -17.10 -2.06
CA ASN A 79 -2.41 -17.97 -1.46
C ASN A 79 -3.14 -17.27 -0.29
N GLU A 80 -2.45 -16.46 0.51
CA GLU A 80 -3.10 -15.63 1.54
C GLU A 80 -4.11 -14.65 0.93
N LEU A 81 -3.77 -14.01 -0.19
CA LEU A 81 -4.70 -13.12 -0.91
C LEU A 81 -5.94 -13.87 -1.41
N LEU A 82 -5.74 -15.06 -1.99
CA LEU A 82 -6.83 -15.90 -2.49
C LEU A 82 -7.76 -16.37 -1.36
N ASN A 83 -7.19 -16.93 -0.30
CA ASN A 83 -7.97 -17.52 0.79
C ASN A 83 -8.55 -16.48 1.73
N GLY A 84 -7.86 -15.34 1.90
CA GLY A 84 -8.27 -14.29 2.83
C GLY A 84 -9.16 -13.24 2.20
N GLY A 85 -8.70 -12.60 1.12
CA GLY A 85 -9.42 -11.49 0.48
C GLY A 85 -10.19 -11.89 -0.80
N GLY A 86 -10.13 -13.17 -1.19
CA GLY A 86 -10.91 -13.73 -2.31
C GLY A 86 -10.29 -13.56 -3.70
N GLU A 87 -9.33 -12.66 -3.86
CA GLU A 87 -8.67 -12.41 -5.15
C GLU A 87 -7.14 -12.30 -5.02
N PRO A 88 -6.34 -12.89 -5.95
CA PRO A 88 -4.88 -12.77 -5.99
C PRO A 88 -4.44 -11.45 -6.63
N ARG A 89 -5.04 -10.33 -6.23
CA ARG A 89 -4.82 -9.02 -6.86
C ARG A 89 -3.92 -8.13 -6.01
N VAL A 90 -3.06 -7.39 -6.67
CA VAL A 90 -2.20 -6.35 -6.06
C VAL A 90 -2.38 -5.00 -6.77
N PRO A 91 -2.17 -3.86 -6.09
CA PRO A 91 -1.86 -3.73 -4.67
C PRO A 91 -3.03 -4.15 -3.77
N CYS A 92 -2.73 -4.73 -2.62
CA CYS A 92 -3.74 -5.02 -1.60
C CYS A 92 -3.18 -4.65 -0.23
N LEU A 93 -3.97 -3.90 0.55
CA LEU A 93 -3.67 -3.60 1.95
C LEU A 93 -4.63 -4.39 2.82
N ARG A 94 -4.09 -5.29 3.64
CA ARG A 94 -4.84 -5.96 4.70
C ARG A 94 -4.61 -5.22 6.01
N ILE A 95 -5.66 -4.94 6.75
CA ILE A 95 -5.60 -4.29 8.06
C ILE A 95 -6.14 -5.28 9.09
N ASP A 96 -5.30 -5.69 10.03
CA ASP A 96 -5.69 -6.64 11.08
C ASP A 96 -6.49 -5.90 12.17
N GLY A 97 -7.81 -5.95 12.07
CA GLY A 97 -8.74 -5.41 13.06
C GLY A 97 -8.91 -6.31 14.29
N ASN A 98 -9.69 -5.87 15.28
CA ASN A 98 -9.96 -6.67 16.47
C ASN A 98 -11.00 -7.79 16.21
N GLU A 99 -11.97 -7.54 15.33
CA GLU A 99 -13.07 -8.47 15.04
C GLU A 99 -12.95 -9.09 13.64
N CYS A 100 -12.55 -8.30 12.64
CA CYS A 100 -12.37 -8.73 11.25
C CYS A 100 -11.12 -8.10 10.63
N ASN A 101 -10.58 -8.78 9.62
CA ASN A 101 -9.51 -8.22 8.78
C ASN A 101 -10.13 -7.50 7.59
N ASP A 102 -9.79 -6.23 7.41
CA ASP A 102 -10.24 -5.45 6.26
C ASP A 102 -9.24 -5.60 5.10
N TRP A 103 -9.77 -5.83 3.90
CA TRP A 103 -8.97 -6.00 2.68
C TRP A 103 -9.31 -4.88 1.68
N LEU A 104 -8.33 -4.05 1.37
CA LEU A 104 -8.45 -2.95 0.41
C LEU A 104 -7.65 -3.29 -0.85
N TYR A 105 -8.33 -3.42 -1.99
CA TYR A 105 -7.72 -3.80 -3.28
C TYR A 105 -7.54 -2.66 -4.27
N ASN A 106 -8.26 -1.56 -4.09
CA ASN A 106 -8.17 -0.41 -5.00
C ASN A 106 -7.05 0.53 -4.52
N PRO A 107 -6.02 0.83 -5.34
CA PRO A 107 -4.96 1.76 -4.96
C PRO A 107 -5.48 3.12 -4.49
N ASP A 108 -6.50 3.70 -5.13
CA ASP A 108 -7.05 5.00 -4.72
C ASP A 108 -7.72 4.93 -3.33
N THR A 109 -8.41 3.82 -3.06
CA THR A 109 -9.02 3.57 -1.75
C THR A 109 -7.97 3.37 -0.68
N ILE A 110 -6.89 2.63 -0.99
CA ILE A 110 -5.76 2.44 -0.07
C ILE A 110 -5.11 3.79 0.26
N LEU A 111 -4.79 4.60 -0.76
CA LEU A 111 -4.19 5.92 -0.56
C LEU A 111 -5.09 6.83 0.28
N LYS A 112 -6.39 6.88 -0.02
CA LYS A 112 -7.37 7.66 0.74
C LYS A 112 -7.45 7.19 2.19
N TYR A 113 -7.48 5.88 2.42
CA TYR A 113 -7.49 5.31 3.77
C TYR A 113 -6.24 5.72 4.56
N LEU A 114 -5.05 5.52 3.97
CA LEU A 114 -3.77 5.87 4.60
C LEU A 114 -3.68 7.39 4.87
N GLN A 115 -4.17 8.20 3.95
CA GLN A 115 -4.23 9.65 4.12
C GLN A 115 -5.14 10.04 5.29
N GLN A 116 -6.37 9.54 5.31
CA GLN A 116 -7.35 9.86 6.34
C GLN A 116 -6.89 9.40 7.73
N ARG A 117 -6.21 8.24 7.80
CA ARG A 117 -5.75 7.65 9.05
C ARG A 117 -4.48 8.31 9.59
N PHE A 118 -3.54 8.71 8.73
CA PHE A 118 -2.18 9.08 9.15
C PHE A 118 -1.68 10.46 8.68
N SER A 119 -2.38 11.15 7.77
CA SER A 119 -1.99 12.50 7.32
C SER A 119 -2.62 13.62 8.15
N SER A 120 -3.60 13.32 9.00
CA SER A 120 -4.32 14.31 9.82
C SER A 120 -3.71 14.52 11.22
N GLN A 121 -2.45 14.15 11.42
CA GLN A 121 -1.69 14.37 12.67
C GLN A 121 -0.31 14.92 12.35
#